data_AF-A0A940M9S7-F1
#
_entry.id   AF-A0A940M9S7-F1
#
_cell.length_a   1.000
_cell.length_b   1.000
_cell.length_c   1.000
_cell.angle_alpha   90.00
_cell.angle_beta   90.00
_cell.angle_gamma   90.00
#
_symmetry.space_group_name_H-M   'P 1'
#
loop_
_entity.id
_entity.type
_entity.pdbx_description
1 polymer ?
#
loop_
_entity_poly.entity_id
_entity_poly.type
_entity_poly.pdbx_seq_one_letter_code
_entity_poly.pdbx_strand_id
1 'polypeptide(L)'
;MNAFDQAAAELESAKIAEARAAAARIDAEQKMLRLMPAKDEGSVTERGLHFKVTATYGVNRTLDGAALEAVRAAMSPELFGRVIDYAPKLRLEGVRYLQANEPEVYAVLAQAITAKPAKPSVKVEAVEAMGRAA
;
A
#
# COMPACT_ATOMS: atom_id res chain seq x y z
N MET A 1 -5.15 24.80 -26.52
CA MET A 1 -4.60 23.92 -25.48
C MET A 1 -3.33 23.29 -26.05
N ASN A 2 -2.18 23.43 -25.39
CA ASN A 2 -0.91 22.88 -25.90
C ASN A 2 -0.81 21.37 -25.59
N ALA A 3 0.21 20.69 -26.13
CA ALA A 3 0.39 19.24 -25.94
C ALA A 3 0.58 18.83 -24.48
N PHE A 4 1.19 19.69 -23.65
CA PHE A 4 1.35 19.45 -22.22
C PHE A 4 0.01 19.51 -21.50
N ASP A 5 -0.78 20.56 -21.75
CA ASP A 5 -2.12 20.73 -21.16
C ASP A 5 -3.07 19.62 -21.59
N GLN A 6 -2.98 19.18 -22.85
CA GLN A 6 -3.75 18.06 -23.36
C GLN A 6 -3.39 16.76 -22.63
N ALA A 7 -2.10 16.44 -22.51
CA ALA A 7 -1.66 15.26 -21.77
C ALA A 7 -2.04 15.31 -20.28
N ALA A 8 -2.00 16.50 -19.66
CA ALA A 8 -2.45 16.70 -18.29
C ALA A 8 -3.95 16.47 -18.13
N ALA A 9 -4.77 17.01 -19.05
CA ALA A 9 -6.22 16.80 -19.05
C ALA A 9 -6.61 15.34 -19.31
N GLU A 10 -5.94 14.68 -20.25
CA GLU A 10 -6.12 13.25 -20.52
C GLU A 10 -5.79 12.41 -19.29
N LEU A 11 -4.64 12.65 -18.63
CA LEU A 11 -4.25 11.95 -17.41
C LEU A 11 -5.26 12.15 -16.26
N GLU A 12 -5.74 13.38 -16.08
CA GLU A 12 -6.75 13.67 -15.06
C GLU A 12 -8.07 12.95 -15.35
N SER A 13 -8.54 12.99 -16.60
CA SER A 13 -9.75 12.28 -17.02
C SER A 13 -9.64 10.76 -16.80
N ALA A 14 -8.47 10.18 -17.08
CA ALA A 14 -8.20 8.76 -16.88
C ALA A 14 -8.25 8.39 -15.40
N LYS A 15 -7.66 9.20 -14.51
CA LYS A 15 -7.73 8.99 -13.05
C LYS A 15 -9.16 9.04 -12.53
N ILE A 16 -9.96 9.99 -13.01
CA ILE A 16 -11.37 10.10 -12.63
C ILE A 16 -12.15 8.86 -13.08
N ALA A 17 -11.94 8.41 -14.32
CA ALA A 17 -12.58 7.20 -14.84
C ALA A 17 -12.17 5.95 -14.04
N GLU A 18 -10.88 5.81 -13.73
CA GLU A 18 -10.35 4.72 -12.90
C GLU A 18 -10.99 4.72 -11.50
N ALA A 19 -11.06 5.88 -10.84
CA ALA A 19 -11.67 6.00 -9.52
C ALA A 19 -13.16 5.60 -9.53
N ARG A 20 -13.91 6.02 -10.56
CA ARG A 20 -15.33 5.65 -10.73
C ARG A 20 -15.50 4.15 -10.96
N ALA A 21 -14.69 3.56 -11.84
CA ALA A 21 -14.74 2.13 -12.12
C ALA A 21 -14.37 1.30 -10.89
N ALA A 22 -13.34 1.73 -10.13
CA ALA A 22 -12.95 1.10 -8.88
C ALA A 22 -14.08 1.14 -7.84
N ALA A 23 -14.73 2.29 -7.67
CA ALA A 23 -15.86 2.44 -6.76
C ALA A 23 -17.04 1.53 -7.15
N ALA A 24 -17.41 1.51 -8.45
CA ALA A 24 -18.48 0.64 -8.95
C ALA A 24 -18.18 -0.85 -8.75
N ARG A 25 -16.92 -1.27 -8.97
CA ARG A 25 -16.48 -2.65 -8.73
C ARG A 25 -16.56 -3.01 -7.24
N ILE A 26 -16.10 -2.13 -6.35
CA ILE A 26 -16.16 -2.36 -4.89
C ILE A 26 -17.62 -2.49 -4.44
N ASP A 27 -18.52 -1.64 -4.90
CA ASP A 27 -19.95 -1.71 -4.55
C ASP A 27 -20.59 -3.02 -5.05
N ALA A 28 -20.31 -3.43 -6.30
CA ALA A 28 -20.78 -4.71 -6.84
C ALA A 28 -20.25 -5.91 -6.04
N GLU A 29 -18.97 -5.89 -5.65
CA GLU A 29 -18.34 -6.92 -4.83
C GLU A 29 -18.99 -7.00 -3.44
N GLN A 30 -19.24 -5.87 -2.78
CA GLN A 30 -19.94 -5.82 -1.49
C GLN A 30 -21.35 -6.38 -1.60
N LYS A 31 -22.09 -6.04 -2.66
CA LYS A 31 -23.42 -6.61 -2.93
C LYS A 31 -23.35 -8.13 -3.07
N MET A 32 -22.34 -8.65 -3.77
CA MET A 32 -22.14 -10.09 -3.91
C MET A 32 -21.77 -10.76 -2.57
N LEU A 33 -20.86 -10.18 -1.79
CA LEU A 33 -20.46 -10.72 -0.49
C LEU A 33 -21.64 -10.83 0.50
N ARG A 34 -22.62 -9.92 0.43
CA ARG A 34 -23.84 -10.00 1.25
C ARG A 34 -24.72 -11.22 0.92
N LEU A 35 -24.57 -11.80 -0.27
CA LEU A 35 -25.28 -13.01 -0.70
C LEU A 35 -24.50 -14.30 -0.37
N MET A 36 -23.23 -14.16 0.02
CA MET A 36 -22.38 -15.31 0.35
C MET A 36 -22.58 -15.70 1.84
N PRO A 37 -22.46 -16.99 2.19
CA PRO A 37 -22.45 -17.41 3.59
C PRO A 37 -21.32 -16.73 4.36
N ALA A 38 -21.65 -16.16 5.53
CA ALA A 38 -20.68 -15.53 6.41
C ALA A 38 -19.76 -16.58 7.06
N LYS A 39 -18.48 -16.24 7.21
CA LYS A 39 -17.49 -17.08 7.90
C LYS A 39 -16.39 -16.21 8.51
N ASP A 40 -15.82 -16.66 9.62
CA ASP A 40 -14.73 -15.95 10.29
C ASP A 40 -13.38 -16.10 9.54
N GLU A 41 -13.06 -17.31 9.05
CA GLU A 41 -11.81 -17.58 8.32
C GLU A 41 -11.97 -18.71 7.28
N GLY A 42 -11.28 -18.59 6.15
CA GLY A 42 -11.26 -19.55 5.04
C GLY A 42 -12.28 -19.24 3.93
N SER A 43 -12.43 -20.15 2.97
CA SER A 43 -13.23 -19.90 1.77
C SER A 43 -14.59 -20.60 1.75
N VAL A 44 -15.57 -19.99 1.09
CA VAL A 44 -16.88 -20.56 0.76
C VAL A 44 -17.12 -20.36 -0.74
N THR A 45 -17.70 -21.36 -1.40
CA THR A 45 -18.00 -21.32 -2.82
C THR A 45 -19.48 -21.59 -3.06
N GLU A 46 -20.13 -20.68 -3.77
CA GLU A 46 -21.52 -20.80 -4.22
C GLU A 46 -21.57 -20.91 -5.74
N ARG A 47 -22.57 -21.63 -6.26
CA ARG A 47 -22.80 -21.80 -7.70
C ARG A 47 -24.21 -21.30 -8.03
N GLY A 48 -24.28 -20.24 -8.82
CA GLY A 48 -25.51 -19.81 -9.47
C GLY A 48 -25.68 -20.47 -10.84
N LEU A 49 -26.68 -20.01 -11.59
CA LEU A 49 -27.01 -20.53 -12.91
C LEU A 49 -25.90 -20.31 -13.95
N HIS A 50 -25.19 -19.18 -13.85
CA HIS A 50 -24.18 -18.77 -14.83
C HIS A 50 -22.79 -18.54 -14.23
N PHE A 51 -22.69 -18.46 -12.91
CA PHE A 51 -21.45 -18.06 -12.23
C PHE A 51 -21.17 -18.97 -11.05
N LYS A 52 -19.90 -19.30 -10.87
CA LYS A 52 -19.36 -19.88 -9.63
C LYS A 52 -18.59 -18.76 -8.93
N VAL A 53 -18.95 -18.48 -7.69
CA VAL A 53 -18.33 -17.41 -6.89
C VAL A 53 -17.70 -18.02 -5.65
N THR A 54 -16.45 -17.67 -5.39
CA THR A 54 -15.73 -18.07 -4.17
C THR A 54 -15.40 -16.82 -3.37
N ALA A 55 -15.89 -16.75 -2.13
CA ALA A 55 -15.50 -15.74 -1.15
C ALA A 55 -14.46 -16.33 -0.22
N THR A 56 -13.39 -15.60 0.05
CA THR A 56 -12.33 -15.98 1.01
C THR A 56 -12.32 -14.97 2.14
N TYR A 57 -12.54 -15.44 3.35
CA TYR A 57 -12.52 -14.66 4.58
C TYR A 57 -11.16 -14.85 5.25
N GLY A 58 -10.58 -13.76 5.74
CA GLY A 58 -9.26 -13.76 6.38
C GLY A 58 -9.30 -13.01 7.70
N VAL A 59 -8.46 -13.45 8.64
CA VAL A 59 -8.27 -12.76 9.92
C VAL A 59 -6.98 -11.94 9.85
N ASN A 60 -7.12 -10.62 9.99
CA ASN A 60 -5.99 -9.72 10.08
C ASN A 60 -5.39 -9.79 11.49
N ARG A 61 -4.14 -10.25 11.57
CA ARG A 61 -3.36 -10.29 12.82
C ARG A 61 -2.30 -9.19 12.74
N THR A 62 -2.28 -8.28 13.71
CA THR A 62 -1.34 -7.15 13.78
C THR A 62 -0.41 -7.30 14.96
N LEU A 63 0.85 -6.88 14.81
CA LEU A 63 1.83 -6.86 15.91
C LEU A 63 1.80 -5.50 16.62
N ASP A 64 1.68 -5.52 17.93
CA ASP A 64 1.98 -4.38 18.80
C ASP A 64 3.47 -4.41 19.14
N GLY A 65 4.22 -3.41 18.67
CA GLY A 65 5.66 -3.34 18.87
C GLY A 65 6.07 -3.17 20.34
N ALA A 66 5.29 -2.44 21.15
CA ALA A 66 5.61 -2.24 22.56
C ALA A 66 5.42 -3.54 23.35
N ALA A 67 4.34 -4.27 23.05
CA ALA A 67 4.09 -5.57 23.67
C ALA A 67 5.08 -6.65 23.17
N LEU A 68 5.51 -6.58 21.92
CA LEU A 68 6.40 -7.58 21.32
C LEU A 68 7.76 -7.66 22.02
N GLU A 69 8.33 -6.53 22.44
CA GLU A 69 9.61 -6.53 23.18
C GLU A 69 9.50 -7.23 24.53
N ALA A 70 8.37 -7.06 25.23
CA ALA A 70 8.11 -7.79 26.47
C ALA A 70 7.97 -9.31 26.22
N VAL A 71 7.27 -9.70 25.14
CA VAL A 71 7.10 -11.10 24.74
C VAL A 71 8.42 -11.73 24.29
N ARG A 72 9.30 -10.97 23.64
CA ARG A 72 10.63 -11.42 23.21
C ARG A 72 11.47 -11.91 24.38
N ALA A 73 11.39 -11.26 25.53
CA ALA A 73 12.10 -11.67 26.74
C ALA A 73 11.51 -12.95 27.37
N ALA A 74 10.22 -13.22 27.13
CA ALA A 74 9.50 -14.37 27.71
C ALA A 74 9.53 -15.62 26.82
N MET A 75 9.93 -15.51 25.55
CA MET A 75 10.00 -16.61 24.60
C MET A 75 11.45 -17.08 24.39
N SER A 76 11.63 -18.36 24.07
CA SER A 76 12.94 -18.81 23.60
C SER A 76 13.28 -18.15 22.25
N PRO A 77 14.56 -17.81 21.99
CA PRO A 77 14.96 -17.21 20.72
C PRO A 77 14.57 -18.06 19.50
N GLU A 78 14.59 -19.38 19.62
CA GLU A 78 14.20 -20.31 18.56
C GLU A 78 12.71 -20.22 18.22
N LEU A 79 11.82 -20.22 19.22
CA LEU A 79 10.38 -20.10 18.99
C LEU A 79 9.99 -18.71 18.51
N PHE A 80 10.67 -17.68 19.02
CA PHE A 80 10.47 -16.31 18.57
C PHE A 80 10.80 -16.17 17.08
N GLY A 81 11.96 -16.67 16.65
CA GLY A 81 12.39 -16.63 15.23
C GLY A 81 11.54 -17.48 14.29
N ARG A 82 10.73 -18.43 14.80
CA ARG A 82 9.76 -19.19 13.99
C ARG A 82 8.51 -18.41 13.64
N VAL A 83 8.11 -17.45 14.50
CA VAL A 83 6.83 -16.74 14.37
C VAL A 83 6.99 -15.24 14.07
N ILE A 84 8.18 -14.69 14.30
CA ILE A 84 8.52 -13.30 14.00
C ILE A 84 9.75 -13.27 13.09
N ASP A 85 9.57 -12.72 11.89
CA ASP A 85 10.67 -12.31 11.03
C ASP A 85 11.01 -10.83 11.29
N TYR A 86 12.28 -10.55 11.59
CA TYR A 86 12.74 -9.20 11.95
C TYR A 86 13.45 -8.53 10.78
N ALA A 87 12.72 -7.66 10.08
CA ALA A 87 13.25 -6.88 8.98
C ALA A 87 13.34 -5.38 9.36
N PRO A 88 14.51 -4.88 9.80
CA PRO A 88 14.67 -3.46 10.14
C PRO A 88 14.44 -2.59 8.90
N LYS A 89 13.69 -1.50 9.08
CA LYS A 89 13.42 -0.52 8.02
C LYS A 89 14.34 0.68 8.15
N LEU A 90 14.88 1.13 7.01
CA LEU A 90 15.65 2.38 6.95
C LEU A 90 14.75 3.57 7.28
N ARG A 91 15.24 4.46 8.16
CA ARG A 91 14.65 5.76 8.39
C ARG A 91 15.33 6.78 7.47
N LEU A 92 14.67 7.12 6.37
CA LEU A 92 15.26 7.95 5.31
C LEU A 92 15.72 9.33 5.80
N GLU A 93 15.00 9.93 6.76
CA GLU A 93 15.41 11.20 7.38
C GLU A 93 16.76 11.08 8.07
N GLY A 94 16.97 10.02 8.84
CA GLY A 94 18.25 9.74 9.49
C GLY A 94 19.36 9.45 8.48
N VAL A 95 19.05 8.72 7.41
CA VAL A 95 20.01 8.48 6.31
C VAL A 95 20.45 9.80 5.68
N ARG A 96 19.51 10.70 5.36
CA ARG A 96 19.81 12.04 4.80
C ARG A 96 20.60 12.91 5.77
N TYR A 97 20.27 12.85 7.07
CA TYR A 97 21.03 13.55 8.10
C TYR A 97 22.49 13.09 8.12
N LEU A 98 22.74 11.77 8.13
CA LEU A 98 24.11 11.23 8.14
C LEU A 98 24.87 11.62 6.87
N GLN A 99 24.22 11.59 5.70
CA GLN A 99 24.83 12.06 4.45
C GLN A 99 25.30 13.52 4.53
N ALA A 100 24.53 14.38 5.20
CA ALA A 100 24.81 15.81 5.28
C ALA A 100 25.77 16.20 6.42
N ASN A 101 25.72 15.51 7.56
CA ASN A 101 26.40 15.94 8.79
C ASN A 101 27.53 14.99 9.22
N GLU A 102 27.43 13.69 8.93
CA GLU A 102 28.40 12.66 9.36
C GLU A 102 28.72 11.68 8.21
N PRO A 103 29.41 12.15 7.16
CA PRO A 103 29.61 11.38 5.92
C PRO A 103 30.44 10.10 6.13
N GLU A 104 31.35 10.08 7.11
CA GLU A 104 32.13 8.89 7.47
C GLU A 104 31.24 7.77 8.05
N VAL A 105 30.29 8.14 8.92
CA VAL A 105 29.31 7.21 9.48
C VAL A 105 28.34 6.73 8.42
N TYR A 106 27.92 7.63 7.52
CA TYR A 106 27.13 7.26 6.35
C TYR A 106 27.86 6.23 5.47
N ALA A 107 29.16 6.37 5.23
CA ALA A 107 29.92 5.45 4.38
C ALA A 107 29.93 4.00 4.90
N VAL A 108 29.91 3.81 6.23
CA VAL A 108 29.77 2.48 6.86
C VAL A 108 28.36 1.94 6.64
N LEU A 109 27.32 2.73 6.94
CA LEU A 109 25.93 2.34 6.73
C LEU A 109 25.63 2.02 5.26
N ALA A 110 26.23 2.76 4.33
CA ALA A 110 26.03 2.63 2.90
C ALA A 110 26.43 1.23 2.37
N GLN A 111 27.33 0.51 3.05
CA GLN A 111 27.69 -0.88 2.68
C GLN A 111 26.51 -1.84 2.78
N ALA A 112 25.52 -1.52 3.62
CA ALA A 112 24.29 -2.30 3.80
C ALA A 112 23.10 -1.76 2.99
N ILE A 113 23.28 -0.69 2.20
CA ILE A 113 22.20 -0.03 1.44
C ILE A 113 22.40 -0.28 -0.06
N THR A 114 21.37 -0.82 -0.70
CA THR A 114 21.29 -0.84 -2.17
C THR A 114 20.28 0.21 -2.64
N ALA A 115 20.72 1.16 -3.47
CA ALA A 115 19.86 2.16 -4.08
C ALA A 115 19.62 1.84 -5.56
N LYS A 116 18.36 1.87 -5.99
CA LYS A 116 17.97 1.80 -7.40
C LYS A 116 17.08 2.99 -7.73
N PRO A 117 17.16 3.57 -8.94
CA PRO A 117 16.23 4.61 -9.37
C PRO A 117 14.78 4.14 -9.21
N ALA A 118 13.95 4.95 -8.55
CA ALA A 118 12.52 4.68 -8.43
C ALA A 118 11.78 5.13 -9.70
N LYS A 119 10.64 4.50 -9.98
CA LYS A 119 9.75 4.93 -11.05
C LYS A 119 9.33 6.39 -10.80
N PRO A 120 9.42 7.30 -11.80
CA PRO A 120 8.91 8.66 -11.65
C PRO A 120 7.41 8.67 -11.35
N SER A 121 6.99 9.56 -10.45
CA SER A 121 5.57 9.82 -10.17
C SER A 121 5.18 11.21 -10.68
N VAL A 122 4.09 11.29 -11.44
CA VAL A 122 3.55 12.57 -11.96
C VAL A 122 2.34 13.00 -11.13
N LYS A 123 2.44 14.17 -10.50
CA LYS A 123 1.33 14.87 -9.84
C LYS A 123 0.93 16.06 -10.73
N VAL A 124 -0.36 16.17 -11.03
CA VAL A 124 -0.93 17.30 -11.78
C VAL A 124 -1.78 18.09 -10.80
N GLU A 125 -1.56 19.40 -10.74
CA GLU A 125 -2.31 20.34 -9.92
C GLU A 125 -2.75 21.52 -10.79
N ALA A 126 -3.99 21.98 -10.62
CA ALA A 126 -4.49 23.13 -11.35
C ALA A 126 -3.85 24.41 -10.81
N VAL A 127 -3.18 25.16 -11.69
CA VAL A 127 -2.69 26.51 -11.37
C VAL A 127 -3.77 27.48 -11.85
N GLU A 128 -4.57 27.98 -10.89
CA GLU A 128 -5.72 28.87 -11.07
C GLU A 128 -6.98 28.22 -11.69
N ALA A 129 -8.13 28.46 -11.04
CA ALA A 129 -9.43 28.05 -11.58
C ALA A 129 -9.66 28.82 -12.88
N MET A 130 -9.51 28.14 -14.02
CA MET A 130 -9.84 28.69 -15.34
C MET A 130 -11.23 29.32 -15.22
N GLY A 131 -11.25 30.66 -15.23
CA GLY A 131 -12.40 31.45 -14.85
C GLY A 131 -13.62 31.01 -15.65
N ARG A 132 -14.72 30.70 -14.95
CA ARG A 132 -16.04 30.61 -15.59
C ARG A 132 -16.38 32.02 -16.07
N ALA A 133 -16.10 32.31 -17.34
CA ALA A 133 -16.76 33.39 -18.03
C ALA A 133 -18.18 32.92 -18.36
N ALA A 134 -19.13 33.80 -18.01
CA ALA A 134 -20.57 33.65 -18.07
C ALA A 134 -21.12 33.38 -19.48
#